data_AF-A0A927T4T5-F1
#
_entry.id   AF-A0A927T4T5-F1
#
_cell.length_a   1.000
_cell.length_b   1.000
_cell.length_c   1.000
_cell.angle_alpha   90.00
_cell.angle_beta   90.00
_cell.angle_gamma   90.00
#
_symmetry.space_group_name_H-M   'P 1'
#
loop_
_entity.id
_entity.type
_entity.pdbx_description
1 polymer ?
#
loop_
_entity_poly.entity_id
_entity_poly.type
_entity_poly.pdbx_seq_one_letter_code
_entity_poly.pdbx_strand_id
1 'polypeptide(L)'
;MAAKLLKNNNLSIQQARADLQIVDQIVNAIENNSGNSKFLRGQASYHLQQAAEKLIKIQIYTNSSSIDYHKMYEHDIKKLMNYGSSLGITIEIPNDIKNNAMTITAWEASGRYDLRKDRGKMPLSLFLRIP
;
A
#
# COMPACT_ATOMS: atom_id res chain seq x y z
N MET A 1 14.54 -25.75 20.23
CA MET A 1 13.35 -24.95 20.63
C MET A 1 13.23 -23.69 19.76
N ALA A 2 13.36 -23.80 18.43
CA ALA A 2 13.41 -22.65 17.49
C ALA A 2 12.31 -22.68 16.42
N ALA A 3 11.46 -23.71 16.40
CA ALA A 3 10.45 -23.93 15.36
C ALA A 3 9.04 -23.44 15.72
N LYS A 4 8.85 -22.74 16.86
CA LYS A 4 7.51 -22.43 17.42
C LYS A 4 7.09 -20.96 17.35
N LEU A 5 7.78 -20.14 16.56
CA LEU A 5 7.47 -18.71 16.38
C LEU A 5 7.24 -18.29 14.93
N LEU A 6 7.02 -19.24 14.01
CA LEU A 6 6.30 -18.97 12.75
C LEU A 6 4.80 -18.81 13.08
N LYS A 7 4.45 -17.79 13.87
CA LYS A 7 3.06 -17.42 14.11
C LYS A 7 2.51 -16.86 12.79
N ASN A 8 1.73 -17.68 12.09
CA ASN A 8 0.67 -17.34 11.13
C ASN A 8 0.54 -15.83 10.84
N ASN A 9 1.45 -15.29 10.04
CA ASN A 9 1.14 -14.10 9.29
C ASN A 9 0.52 -14.61 8.00
N ASN A 10 -0.81 -14.63 7.93
CA ASN A 10 -1.56 -14.89 6.69
C ASN A 10 -1.34 -13.77 5.64
N LEU A 11 -0.35 -12.89 5.87
CA LEU A 11 0.08 -11.87 4.94
C LEU A 11 0.91 -12.51 3.85
N SER A 12 0.44 -12.42 2.61
CA SER A 12 1.09 -13.06 1.48
C SER A 12 1.23 -12.12 0.29
N ILE A 13 2.20 -12.42 -0.57
CA ILE A 13 2.41 -11.65 -1.80
C ILE A 13 1.18 -11.70 -2.72
N GLN A 14 0.37 -12.77 -2.63
CA GLN A 14 -0.87 -12.90 -3.39
C GLN A 14 -1.90 -11.83 -3.02
N GLN A 15 -1.94 -11.39 -1.76
CA GLN A 15 -2.85 -10.31 -1.34
C GLN A 15 -2.45 -8.97 -1.97
N ALA A 16 -1.16 -8.64 -1.98
CA ALA A 16 -0.67 -7.44 -2.65
C ALA A 16 -0.93 -7.47 -4.17
N ARG A 17 -0.78 -8.65 -4.79
CA ARG A 17 -1.12 -8.84 -6.21
C ARG A 17 -2.61 -8.67 -6.49
N ALA A 18 -3.48 -9.16 -5.60
CA ALA A 18 -4.91 -8.98 -5.73
C ALA A 18 -5.31 -7.50 -5.68
N ASP A 19 -4.69 -6.70 -4.80
CA ASP A 19 -4.91 -5.25 -4.79
C ASP A 19 -4.50 -4.58 -6.11
N LEU A 20 -3.35 -4.96 -6.67
CA LEU A 20 -2.90 -4.42 -7.97
C LEU A 20 -3.86 -4.82 -9.11
N GLN A 21 -4.36 -6.05 -9.13
CA GLN A 21 -5.37 -6.47 -10.10
C GLN A 21 -6.67 -5.65 -10.01
N ILE A 22 -7.08 -5.27 -8.79
CA ILE A 22 -8.23 -4.38 -8.59
C ILE A 22 -7.92 -2.99 -9.14
N VAL A 23 -6.72 -2.46 -8.90
CA VAL A 23 -6.29 -1.17 -9.48
C VAL A 23 -6.40 -1.20 -11.01
N ASP A 24 -5.89 -2.25 -11.66
CA ASP A 24 -5.94 -2.40 -13.12
C ASP A 24 -7.39 -2.43 -13.63
N GLN A 25 -8.27 -3.17 -12.97
CA GLN A 25 -9.71 -3.21 -13.32
C GLN A 25 -10.37 -1.84 -13.19
N ILE A 26 -10.02 -1.09 -12.15
CA ILE A 26 -10.55 0.26 -11.92
C ILE A 26 -10.04 1.24 -12.97
N VAL A 27 -8.75 1.18 -13.31
CA VAL A 27 -8.14 2.00 -14.37
C VAL A 27 -8.87 1.77 -15.69
N ASN A 28 -9.05 0.51 -16.08
CA ASN A 28 -9.79 0.13 -17.27
C ASN A 28 -11.24 0.64 -17.24
N ALA A 29 -11.92 0.58 -16.08
CA ALA A 29 -13.28 1.10 -15.95
C ALA A 29 -13.33 2.63 -16.14
N ILE A 30 -12.36 3.38 -15.61
CA ILE A 30 -12.26 4.84 -15.79
C ILE A 30 -12.03 5.19 -17.26
N GLU A 31 -11.11 4.50 -17.93
CA GLU A 31 -10.77 4.74 -19.34
C GLU A 31 -11.96 4.46 -20.27
N ASN A 32 -12.74 3.44 -19.96
CA ASN A 32 -13.96 3.09 -20.68
C ASN A 32 -15.19 3.91 -20.24
N ASN A 33 -15.00 5.02 -19.50
CA ASN A 33 -16.07 5.88 -18.97
C ASN A 33 -17.17 5.11 -18.22
N SER A 34 -16.81 4.00 -17.60
CA SER A 34 -17.72 3.07 -16.95
C SER A 34 -17.77 3.35 -15.46
N GLY A 35 -18.73 4.18 -15.05
CA GLY A 35 -19.02 4.51 -13.66
C GLY A 35 -18.51 5.87 -13.20
N ASN A 36 -18.56 6.11 -11.88
CA ASN A 36 -18.17 7.39 -11.31
C ASN A 36 -16.64 7.47 -11.18
N SER A 37 -16.00 8.19 -12.10
CA SER A 37 -14.54 8.31 -12.17
C SER A 37 -13.90 8.87 -10.88
N LYS A 38 -14.59 9.75 -10.14
CA LYS A 38 -14.08 10.25 -8.85
C LYS A 38 -14.04 9.14 -7.80
N PHE A 39 -15.15 8.42 -7.65
CA PHE A 39 -15.26 7.29 -6.73
C PHE A 39 -14.23 6.21 -7.07
N LEU A 40 -14.13 5.85 -8.35
CA LEU A 40 -13.18 4.87 -8.85
C LEU A 40 -11.72 5.27 -8.56
N ARG A 41 -11.33 6.52 -8.77
CA ARG A 41 -9.99 7.01 -8.40
C ARG A 41 -9.72 6.88 -6.90
N GLY A 42 -10.72 7.10 -6.05
CA GLY A 42 -10.63 6.87 -4.60
C GLY A 42 -10.36 5.40 -4.26
N GLN A 43 -11.08 4.47 -4.91
CA GLN A 43 -10.88 3.03 -4.73
C GLN A 43 -9.50 2.57 -5.24
N ALA A 44 -9.06 3.05 -6.41
CA ALA A 44 -7.72 2.74 -6.92
C ALA A 44 -6.61 3.23 -5.98
N SER A 45 -6.75 4.43 -5.44
CA SER A 45 -5.78 5.00 -4.48
C SER A 45 -5.69 4.17 -3.20
N TYR A 46 -6.83 3.69 -2.70
CA TYR A 46 -6.90 2.80 -1.55
C TYR A 46 -6.17 1.48 -1.79
N HIS A 47 -6.51 0.77 -2.88
CA HIS A 47 -5.87 -0.50 -3.18
C HIS A 47 -4.37 -0.36 -3.47
N LEU A 48 -3.93 0.74 -4.08
CA LEU A 48 -2.51 1.02 -4.28
C LEU A 48 -1.78 1.25 -2.95
N GLN A 49 -2.38 1.96 -1.99
CA GLN A 49 -1.82 2.09 -0.63
C GLN A 49 -1.72 0.71 0.03
N GLN A 50 -2.77 -0.11 -0.06
CA GLN A 50 -2.82 -1.43 0.54
C GLN A 50 -1.77 -2.37 -0.03
N ALA A 51 -1.56 -2.35 -1.36
CA ALA A 51 -0.50 -3.10 -2.01
C ALA A 51 0.89 -2.68 -1.49
N ALA A 52 1.15 -1.38 -1.41
CA ALA A 52 2.41 -0.84 -0.90
C ALA A 52 2.66 -1.25 0.56
N GLU A 53 1.65 -1.10 1.42
CA GLU A 53 1.71 -1.50 2.84
C GLU A 53 2.06 -2.99 2.99
N LYS A 54 1.34 -3.86 2.28
CA LYS A 54 1.54 -5.31 2.32
C LYS A 54 2.94 -5.70 1.85
N LEU A 55 3.43 -5.10 0.76
CA LEU A 55 4.78 -5.36 0.25
C LEU A 55 5.86 -5.02 1.29
N ILE A 56 5.75 -3.88 1.97
CA ILE A 56 6.69 -3.48 3.02
C ILE A 56 6.62 -4.45 4.20
N LYS A 57 5.40 -4.76 4.66
CA LYS A 57 5.20 -5.67 5.81
C LYS A 57 5.72 -7.08 5.53
N ILE A 58 5.52 -7.60 4.32
CA ILE A 58 6.08 -8.90 3.90
C ILE A 58 7.60 -8.89 4.03
N GLN A 59 8.27 -7.85 3.51
CA GLN A 59 9.73 -7.75 3.59
C GLN A 59 10.22 -7.73 5.05
N ILE A 60 9.51 -7.02 5.94
CA ILE A 60 9.84 -7.01 7.38
C ILE A 60 9.63 -8.39 8.00
N TYR A 61 8.49 -9.05 7.72
CA TYR A 61 8.17 -10.36 8.24
C TYR A 61 9.14 -11.46 7.75
N THR A 62 9.64 -11.35 6.53
CA THR A 62 10.57 -12.33 5.95
C THR A 62 12.00 -12.15 6.44
N ASN A 63 12.42 -10.93 6.77
CA ASN A 63 13.81 -10.63 7.09
C ASN A 63 14.09 -10.39 8.58
N SER A 64 13.08 -10.43 9.45
CA SER A 64 13.27 -10.31 10.91
C SER A 64 12.60 -11.45 11.66
N SER A 65 13.32 -12.01 12.65
CA SER A 65 12.78 -12.99 13.59
C SER A 65 12.25 -12.34 14.88
N SER A 66 12.59 -11.08 15.14
CA SER A 66 12.16 -10.31 16.32
C SER A 66 11.31 -9.11 15.90
N ILE A 67 10.00 -9.31 15.87
CA ILE A 67 9.06 -8.32 15.34
C ILE A 67 8.23 -7.73 16.48
N ASP A 68 8.28 -6.40 16.58
CA ASP A 68 7.33 -5.60 17.30
C ASP A 68 6.01 -5.49 16.52
N TYR A 69 5.03 -6.30 16.91
CA TYR A 69 3.72 -6.32 16.27
C TYR A 69 2.97 -4.99 16.40
N HIS A 70 3.24 -4.17 17.41
CA HIS A 70 2.56 -2.89 17.59
C HIS A 70 2.92 -1.90 16.47
N LYS A 71 4.16 -1.96 15.99
CA LYS A 71 4.62 -1.20 14.81
C LYS A 71 4.11 -1.78 13.50
N MET A 72 3.78 -3.08 13.47
CA MET A 72 3.23 -3.74 12.28
C MET A 72 1.73 -3.48 12.06
N TYR A 73 1.00 -3.02 13.08
CA TYR A 73 -0.39 -2.57 12.93
C TYR A 73 -0.52 -1.14 12.39
N GLU A 74 0.59 -0.42 12.20
CA GLU A 74 0.57 0.89 11.56
C GLU A 74 0.25 0.78 10.06
N HIS A 75 -0.44 1.79 9.53
CA HIS A 75 -0.76 1.94 8.10
C HIS A 75 0.09 3.02 7.41
N ASP A 76 0.88 3.75 8.20
CA ASP A 76 1.77 4.79 7.69
C ASP A 76 2.98 4.16 7.01
N ILE A 77 3.07 4.38 5.69
CA ILE A 77 4.12 3.83 4.82
C ILE A 77 5.51 4.27 5.31
N LYS A 78 5.66 5.53 5.73
CA LYS A 78 6.94 6.07 6.19
C LYS A 78 7.34 5.47 7.54
N LYS A 79 6.40 5.32 8.47
CA LYS A 79 6.66 4.65 9.75
C LYS A 79 7.07 3.18 9.55
N LEU A 80 6.40 2.46 8.65
CA LEU A 80 6.75 1.07 8.34
C LEU A 80 8.14 0.98 7.71
N MET A 81 8.48 1.86 6.77
CA MET A 81 9.83 1.94 6.20
C MET A 81 10.89 2.21 7.27
N ASN A 82 10.66 3.22 8.13
CA ASN A 82 11.57 3.55 9.22
C ASN A 82 11.74 2.38 10.19
N TYR A 83 10.66 1.64 10.47
CA TYR A 83 10.72 0.45 11.30
C TYR A 83 11.57 -0.64 10.64
N GLY A 84 11.37 -0.93 9.35
CA GLY A 84 12.23 -1.85 8.59
C GLY A 84 13.71 -1.43 8.64
N SER A 85 14.00 -0.14 8.42
CA SER A 85 15.36 0.39 8.54
C SER A 85 15.95 0.25 9.94
N SER A 86 15.14 0.43 11.01
CA SER A 86 15.59 0.23 12.39
C SER A 86 15.97 -1.23 12.71
N LEU A 87 15.48 -2.18 11.91
CA LEU A 87 15.82 -3.60 11.97
C LEU A 87 17.00 -3.96 11.03
N GLY A 88 17.61 -2.98 10.35
CA GLY A 88 18.65 -3.22 9.36
C GLY A 88 18.14 -3.78 8.03
N ILE A 89 16.82 -3.74 7.78
CA ILE A 89 16.20 -4.26 6.56
C ILE A 89 16.15 -3.14 5.52
N THR A 90 16.67 -3.44 4.32
CA THR A 90 16.51 -2.56 3.16
C THR A 90 15.15 -2.80 2.53
N ILE A 91 14.26 -1.81 2.61
CA ILE A 91 12.92 -1.89 2.01
C ILE A 91 12.98 -1.55 0.51
N GLU A 92 12.65 -2.55 -0.29
CA GLU A 92 12.59 -2.51 -1.75
C GLU A 92 11.15 -2.22 -2.20
N ILE A 93 10.91 -0.97 -2.55
CA ILE A 93 9.68 -0.48 -3.18
C ILE A 93 10.05 0.56 -4.24
N PRO A 94 9.20 0.78 -5.26
CA PRO A 94 9.44 1.82 -6.27
C PRO A 94 9.73 3.19 -5.64
N ASN A 95 10.67 3.93 -6.24
CA ASN A 95 11.06 5.25 -5.74
C ASN A 95 9.88 6.23 -5.69
N ASP A 96 8.92 6.11 -6.60
CA ASP A 96 7.71 6.92 -6.56
C ASP A 96 6.88 6.69 -5.29
N ILE A 97 6.84 5.45 -4.77
CA ILE A 97 6.19 5.16 -3.50
C ILE A 97 6.98 5.76 -2.34
N LYS A 98 8.32 5.64 -2.36
CA LYS A 98 9.19 6.22 -1.32
C LYS A 98 9.01 7.74 -1.24
N ASN A 99 9.05 8.40 -2.39
CA ASN A 99 8.98 9.86 -2.50
C ASN A 99 7.59 10.41 -2.12
N ASN A 100 6.53 9.61 -2.31
CA ASN A 100 5.15 10.01 -2.03
C ASN A 100 4.55 9.33 -0.78
N ALA A 101 5.38 8.76 0.10
CA ALA A 101 4.92 7.92 1.22
C ALA A 101 3.84 8.58 2.11
N MET A 102 3.94 9.89 2.35
CA MET A 102 2.92 10.64 3.12
C MET A 102 1.59 10.75 2.36
N THR A 103 1.65 11.04 1.06
CA THR A 103 0.45 11.12 0.21
C THR A 103 -0.24 9.77 0.11
N ILE A 104 0.54 8.71 -0.09
CA ILE A 104 0.03 7.33 -0.17
C ILE A 104 -0.60 6.92 1.16
N THR A 105 0.04 7.25 2.30
CA THR A 105 -0.54 7.02 3.63
C THR A 105 -1.90 7.71 3.79
N ALA A 106 -2.06 8.92 3.28
CA ALA A 106 -3.35 9.63 3.37
C ALA A 106 -4.48 8.92 2.60
N TRP A 107 -4.17 8.10 1.58
CA TRP A 107 -5.16 7.36 0.81
C TRP A 107 -5.88 6.27 1.62
N GLU A 108 -5.26 5.79 2.70
CA GLU A 108 -5.87 4.84 3.63
C GLU A 108 -7.15 5.41 4.26
N ALA A 109 -7.20 6.72 4.53
CA ALA A 109 -8.40 7.39 5.04
C ALA A 109 -9.28 7.94 3.91
N SER A 110 -8.68 8.54 2.86
CA SER A 110 -9.46 9.23 1.83
C SER A 110 -10.20 8.30 0.88
N GLY A 111 -9.67 7.10 0.60
CA GLY A 111 -10.34 6.13 -0.28
C GLY A 111 -11.59 5.48 0.33
N ARG A 112 -11.70 5.49 1.67
CA ARG A 112 -12.84 4.94 2.42
C ARG A 112 -13.91 5.98 2.79
N TYR A 113 -13.56 7.27 2.85
CA TYR A 113 -14.42 8.30 3.44
C TYR A 113 -14.62 9.56 2.57
N ASP A 114 -14.46 9.51 1.24
CA ASP A 114 -14.74 10.66 0.35
C ASP A 114 -16.25 10.94 0.21
N LEU A 115 -16.87 11.37 1.32
CA LEU A 115 -18.19 12.01 1.39
C LEU A 115 -18.09 13.54 1.48
N ARG A 116 -16.90 14.16 1.41
CA ARG A 116 -16.78 15.64 1.46
C ARG A 116 -15.71 16.20 0.53
N LYS A 117 -16.14 17.21 -0.24
CA LYS A 117 -15.40 18.01 -1.22
C LYS A 117 -14.26 18.81 -0.58
N ASP A 118 -13.09 18.22 -0.41
CA ASP A 118 -11.78 18.90 -0.52
C ASP A 118 -10.66 17.99 -0.01
N ARG A 119 -9.67 17.75 -0.88
CA ARG A 119 -8.22 17.63 -0.58
C ARG A 119 -7.56 16.65 -1.55
N GLY A 120 -6.42 17.11 -2.08
CA GLY A 120 -5.40 16.31 -2.75
C GLY A 120 -5.79 15.77 -4.13
N LYS A 121 -5.59 16.58 -5.18
CA LYS A 121 -5.54 16.02 -6.55
C LYS A 121 -4.35 15.07 -6.64
N MET A 122 -4.61 13.81 -6.96
CA MET A 122 -3.59 12.81 -7.28
C MET A 122 -2.81 13.28 -8.52
N PRO A 123 -1.46 13.26 -8.52
CA PRO A 123 -0.69 13.64 -9.70
C PRO A 123 -0.84 12.57 -10.80
N LEU A 124 -1.23 13.02 -11.99
CA LEU A 124 -1.43 12.19 -13.20
C LEU A 124 -0.17 11.40 -13.61
N SER A 125 1.01 11.81 -13.15
CA SER A 125 2.29 11.12 -13.45
C SER A 125 2.38 9.71 -12.89
N LEU A 126 1.62 9.37 -11.84
CA LEU A 126 1.53 8.00 -11.30
C LEU A 126 0.64 7.08 -12.15
N PHE A 127 -0.18 7.63 -13.06
CA PHE A 127 -1.12 6.86 -13.88
C PHE A 127 -0.51 6.39 -15.21
N LEU A 128 0.55 7.05 -15.70
CA LEU A 128 1.04 6.91 -17.08
C LEU A 128 2.34 6.08 -17.21
N ARG A 129 2.76 5.35 -16.17
CA ARG A 129 4.00 4.55 -16.19
C ARG A 129 3.86 3.19 -15.51
N ILE A 130 2.69 2.59 -15.56
CA ILE A 130 2.56 1.14 -15.34
C ILE A 130 2.65 0.51 -16.73
N PRO A 131 3.75 -0.20 -17.07
CA PRO A 131 3.80 -0.98 -18.30
C PRO A 131 2.78 -2.11 -18.30
#